data_AF-A0A1V5C0N6-F1
#
_entry.id   AF-A0A1V5C0N6-F1
#
_cell.length_a   1.000
_cell.length_b   1.000
_cell.length_c   1.000
_cell.angle_alpha   90.00
_cell.angle_beta   90.00
_cell.angle_gamma   90.00
#
_symmetry.space_group_name_H-M   'P 1'
#
loop_
_entity.id
_entity.type
_entity.pdbx_description
1 polymer ?
#
loop_
_entity_poly.entity_id
_entity_poly.type
_entity_poly.pdbx_seq_one_letter_code
_entity_poly.pdbx_strand_id
1 'polypeptide(L)' 'MASVADISARLVALSRAGTDVSAVIYADKAVEHGKVIELMGGVRTAGVVRIAVAVRPTEPLR' A
#
# COMPACT_ATOMS: atom_id res chain seq x y z
N MET A 1 2.81 -3.60 -14.00
CA MET A 1 2.61 -3.67 -12.54
C MET A 1 3.66 -2.80 -11.90
N ALA A 2 3.30 -1.90 -10.98
CA ALA A 2 4.29 -1.12 -10.24
C ALA A 2 4.95 -2.03 -9.18
N SER A 3 6.27 -1.95 -9.04
CA SER A 3 7.01 -2.69 -8.02
C SER A 3 6.90 -1.99 -6.66
N VAL A 4 7.23 -2.69 -5.56
CA VAL A 4 7.31 -2.08 -4.23
C VAL A 4 8.32 -0.92 -4.22
N ALA A 5 9.41 -1.02 -4.98
CA ALA A 5 10.41 0.04 -5.11
C ALA A 5 9.83 1.32 -5.74
N ASP A 6 9.00 1.17 -6.78
CA ASP A 6 8.34 2.32 -7.44
C ASP A 6 7.38 3.02 -6.48
N ILE A 7 6.65 2.24 -5.66
CA ILE A 7 5.74 2.76 -4.65
C ILE A 7 6.53 3.53 -3.57
N SER A 8 7.61 2.96 -3.06
CA SER A 8 8.45 3.60 -2.04
C SER A 8 9.05 4.92 -2.55
N ALA A 9 9.58 4.94 -3.77
CA ALA A 9 10.14 6.16 -4.37
C ALA A 9 9.08 7.27 -4.48
N ARG A 10 7.85 6.93 -4.90
CA ARG A 10 6.74 7.87 -4.99
C ARG A 10 6.31 8.40 -3.63
N LEU A 11 6.22 7.55 -2.62
CA LEU A 11 5.84 7.93 -1.27
C LEU A 11 6.87 8.87 -0.63
N VAL A 12 8.17 8.60 -0.84
CA VAL A 12 9.25 9.48 -0.39
C VAL A 12 9.16 10.86 -1.06
N ALA A 13 8.87 10.91 -2.37
CA ALA A 13 8.69 12.17 -3.08
C ALA A 13 7.52 13.00 -2.53
N LEU A 14 6.38 12.35 -2.25
CA LEU A 14 5.20 13.00 -1.67
C LEU A 14 5.44 13.51 -0.24
N SER A 15 6.13 12.71 0.58
CA SER A 15 6.52 13.11 1.94
C SER A 15 7.45 14.33 1.93
N ARG A 16 8.45 14.35 1.04
CA ARG A 16 9.37 15.51 0.87
C ARG A 16 8.66 16.77 0.39
N ALA A 17 7.55 16.63 -0.33
CA ALA A 17 6.72 17.76 -0.74
C ALA A 17 5.84 18.30 0.41
N GLY A 18 6.01 17.83 1.66
CA GLY A 18 5.26 18.28 2.83
C GLY A 18 3.80 17.82 2.83
N THR A 19 3.45 16.85 1.99
CA THR A 19 2.10 16.28 1.97
C THR A 19 2.01 15.26 3.09
N ASP A 20 1.01 15.40 3.97
CA ASP A 20 0.70 14.37 4.94
C ASP A 20 0.04 13.18 4.21
N VAL A 21 0.85 12.18 3.90
CA VAL A 21 0.43 11.03 3.10
C VAL A 21 -0.25 9.98 3.99
N SER A 22 -1.41 9.52 3.54
CA SER A 22 -2.07 8.32 4.06
C SER A 22 -2.23 7.30 2.94
N ALA A 23 -2.15 6.02 3.26
CA ALA A 23 -2.22 4.93 2.30
C ALA A 23 -3.39 3.98 2.60
N VAL A 24 -4.11 3.58 1.56
CA VAL A 24 -5.10 2.49 1.61
C VAL A 24 -4.59 1.36 0.74
N ILE A 25 -4.34 0.21 1.35
CA ILE A 25 -3.93 -1.01 0.65
C ILE A 25 -5.19 -1.82 0.36
N TYR A 26 -5.51 -1.97 -0.93
CA TYR A 26 -6.56 -2.86 -1.38
C TYR A 26 -5.99 -4.24 -1.66
N ALA A 27 -6.54 -5.26 -1.03
CA ALA A 27 -6.19 -6.65 -1.27
C ALA A 27 -7.45 -7.47 -1.55
N ASP A 28 -7.38 -8.38 -2.52
CA ASP A 28 -8.40 -9.41 -2.68
C ASP A 28 -8.26 -10.44 -1.54
N LYS A 29 -9.34 -11.16 -1.20
CA LYS A 29 -9.31 -12.28 -0.24
C LYS A 29 -8.31 -13.36 -0.63
N ALA A 30 -8.08 -13.56 -1.92
CA ALA A 30 -7.11 -14.53 -2.44
C ALA A 30 -5.65 -14.07 -2.26
N VAL A 31 -5.40 -12.82 -1.89
CA VAL A 31 -4.04 -12.32 -1.65
C VAL A 31 -3.52 -12.91 -0.35
N GLU A 32 -2.36 -13.56 -0.44
CA GLU A 32 -1.67 -14.11 0.71
C GLU A 32 -1.28 -13.03 1.71
N HIS A 33 -1.54 -13.28 3.00
CA HIS A 33 -1.31 -12.32 4.08
C HIS A 33 0.13 -11.76 4.07
N GLY A 34 1.13 -12.63 3.84
CA GLY A 34 2.54 -12.23 3.81
C GLY A 34 2.84 -11.11 2.81
N LYS A 35 2.17 -11.10 1.65
CA LYS A 35 2.33 -10.06 0.62
C LYS A 35 1.79 -8.71 1.08
N VAL A 36 0.68 -8.73 1.83
CA VAL A 36 0.11 -7.51 2.42
C VAL A 36 1.06 -6.95 3.47
N ILE A 37 1.64 -7.82 4.31
CA ILE A 37 2.61 -7.40 5.35
C ILE A 37 3.90 -6.84 4.74
N GLU A 38 4.44 -7.47 3.69
CA GLU A 38 5.61 -6.98 2.97
C GLU A 38 5.37 -5.58 2.40
N LEU A 39 4.22 -5.37 1.74
CA LEU A 39 3.85 -4.07 1.20
C LEU A 39 3.66 -3.03 2.33
N MET A 40 3.02 -3.39 3.44
CA MET A 40 2.90 -2.52 4.61
C MET A 40 4.27 -2.12 5.16
N GLY A 41 5.23 -3.04 5.19
CA GLY A 41 6.61 -2.76 5.56
C GLY A 41 7.24 -1.71 4.65
N GLY A 42 7.13 -1.89 3.33
CA GLY A 42 7.65 -0.95 2.33
C GLY A 42 7.02 0.45 2.42
N VAL A 43 5.71 0.52 2.69
CA VAL A 43 5.00 1.79 2.86
C VAL A 43 5.45 2.51 4.15
N ARG A 44 5.69 1.76 5.23
CA ARG A 44 6.20 2.33 6.50
C ARG A 44 7.64 2.83 6.38
N THR A 45 8.53 2.10 5.70
CA THR A 45 9.92 2.55 5.50
C THR A 45 10.01 3.80 4.64
N ALA A 46 9.01 4.05 3.80
CA ALA A 46 8.85 5.31 3.06
C ALA A 46 8.32 6.49 3.90
N GLY A 47 8.08 6.28 5.21
CA GLY A 47 7.65 7.32 6.15
C GLY A 47 6.14 7.51 6.28
N VAL A 48 5.33 6.64 5.67
CA VAL A 48 3.87 6.71 5.78
C VAL A 48 3.41 5.97 7.03
N VAL A 49 2.89 6.71 8.00
CA VAL A 49 2.44 6.15 9.29
C VAL A 49 0.95 5.84 9.35
N ARG A 50 0.14 6.50 8.50
CA ARG A 50 -1.31 6.30 8.43
C ARG A 50 -1.65 5.32 7.32
N ILE A 51 -1.85 4.05 7.68
CA ILE A 51 -2.12 2.96 6.73
C ILE A 51 -3.44 2.27 7.10
N ALA A 52 -4.32 2.10 6.11
CA ALA A 52 -5.50 1.26 6.21
C ALA A 52 -5.40 0.09 5.22
N VAL A 53 -5.97 -1.06 5.57
CA VAL A 53 -6.11 -2.21 4.68
C VAL A 53 -7.59 -2.45 4.43
N ALA A 54 -7.98 -2.54 3.17
CA ALA A 54 -9.35 -2.78 2.75
C ALA A 54 -9.42 -4.01 1.83
N VAL A 55 -10.43 -4.84 2.03
CA VAL A 55 -10.75 -5.91 1.10
C VAL A 55 -11.65 -5.34 0.02
N ARG A 56 -11.18 -5.34 -1.23
CA ARG A 56 -12.04 -5.07 -2.40
C ARG A 56 -12.22 -6.41 -3.12
N PRO A 57 -13.39 -7.06 -3.02
CA PRO A 57 -13.66 -8.28 -3.77
C PRO A 57 -13.55 -7.96 -5.26
N THR A 58 -12.70 -8.69 -5.98
CA THR A 58 -12.68 -8.64 -7.45
C THR A 58 -13.58 -9.70 -8.07
N GLU A 59 -14.15 -10.60 -7.27
CA GLU A 59 -15.19 -11.53 -7.73
C GLU A 59 -16.48 -10.76 -8.07
N PRO A 60 -17.09 -11.00 -9.25
CA PRO A 60 -18.45 -10.53 -9.50
C PRO A 60 -19.38 -11.25 -8.52
N LEU A 61 -20.31 -10.53 -7.91
CA LEU A 61 -21.47 -11.10 -7.22
C LEU A 61 -22.10 -12.15 -8.17
N ARG A 62 -21.99 -13.43 -7.83
CA ARG A 62 -22.72 -14.51 -8.49
C ARG A 62 -24.08 -14.69 -7.83
#